data_AF-A0AAN3M9P2-F1
#
_entry.id   AF-A0AAN3M9P2-F1
#
_cell.length_a   1.000
_cell.length_b   1.000
_cell.length_c   1.000
_cell.angle_alpha   90.00
_cell.angle_beta   90.00
_cell.angle_gamma   90.00
#
_symmetry.space_group_name_H-M   'P 1'
#
loop_
_entity.id
_entity.type
_entity.pdbx_description
1 polymer ?
#
loop_
_entity_poly.entity_id
_entity_poly.type
_entity_poly.pdbx_seq_one_letter_code
_entity_poly.pdbx_strand_id
1 'polypeptide(L)'
;MPVDSPLLPEQHIIFGGQRWKVTEIEVEKKAIYVEATKGGQPPLFSGSGMSVHDVVRQEMLAIYRENDYRIAVGNKRVDYADAAARSLFAEGSDNFQRYNLQNHCFIASGQNCYVIPWMGDKIVNTITSLLIRCGFKASSFAGVIEVEGSGVASVQRALKKMLLSGLPSEFELAAVVPDKYLDKYDEYLPETLLATGYGAQAYDTEGTCIWLQKHLQ
;
A
#
# COMPACT_ATOMS: atom_id res chain seq x y z
N MET A 1 -12.98 -17.74 -1.35
CA MET A 1 -11.68 -17.30 -1.89
C MET A 1 -10.67 -17.30 -0.76
N PRO A 2 -9.37 -17.59 -0.96
CA PRO A 2 -8.35 -17.07 -0.06
C PRO A 2 -8.34 -15.53 -0.20
N VAL A 3 -8.12 -14.83 0.90
CA VAL A 3 -8.24 -13.37 1.00
C VAL A 3 -6.94 -12.86 1.60
N ASP A 4 -5.95 -12.64 0.74
CA ASP A 4 -4.57 -12.35 1.14
C ASP A 4 -4.37 -10.91 1.68
N SER A 5 -5.46 -10.13 1.74
CA SER A 5 -5.54 -8.79 2.31
C SER A 5 -6.98 -8.58 2.81
N PRO A 6 -7.20 -8.11 4.05
CA PRO A 6 -8.48 -8.20 4.73
C PRO A 6 -9.57 -7.45 3.98
N LEU A 7 -10.62 -8.18 3.57
CA LEU A 7 -11.78 -7.58 2.93
C LEU A 7 -12.73 -7.00 3.97
N LEU A 8 -13.05 -5.72 3.79
CA LEU A 8 -14.02 -4.99 4.60
C LEU A 8 -15.28 -4.71 3.79
N PRO A 9 -16.48 -4.71 4.42
CA PRO A 9 -17.64 -4.03 3.84
C PRO A 9 -17.29 -2.58 3.47
N GLU A 10 -17.94 -2.04 2.43
CA GLU A 10 -17.64 -0.72 1.82
C GLU A 10 -16.30 -0.61 1.07
N GLN A 11 -15.46 -1.65 1.03
CA GLN A 11 -14.24 -1.67 0.21
C GLN A 11 -14.59 -1.76 -1.29
N HIS A 12 -13.88 -0.98 -2.12
CA HIS A 12 -14.01 -1.05 -3.59
C HIS A 12 -13.13 -2.15 -4.16
N ILE A 13 -13.63 -2.93 -5.14
CA ILE A 13 -12.94 -4.08 -5.74
C ILE A 13 -12.95 -4.07 -7.28
N ILE A 14 -11.94 -4.70 -7.91
CA ILE A 14 -11.93 -4.96 -9.37
C ILE A 14 -12.06 -6.45 -9.64
N PHE A 15 -12.96 -6.79 -10.55
CA PHE A 15 -13.18 -8.14 -11.05
C PHE A 15 -13.64 -8.08 -12.51
N GLY A 16 -13.13 -8.98 -13.37
CA GLY A 16 -13.45 -8.99 -14.81
C GLY A 16 -13.07 -7.71 -15.58
N GLY A 17 -12.09 -6.93 -15.10
CA GLY A 17 -11.74 -5.62 -15.65
C GLY A 17 -12.74 -4.50 -15.33
N GLN A 18 -13.72 -4.76 -14.45
CA GLN A 18 -14.75 -3.81 -14.02
C GLN A 18 -14.63 -3.50 -12.52
N ARG A 19 -15.21 -2.38 -12.10
CA ARG A 19 -15.17 -1.86 -10.72
C ARG A 19 -16.48 -2.14 -9.99
N TRP A 20 -16.32 -2.48 -8.72
CA TRP A 20 -17.35 -3.01 -7.84
C TRP A 20 -17.13 -2.46 -6.42
N LYS A 21 -18.11 -2.63 -5.54
CA LYS A 21 -17.98 -2.33 -4.11
C LYS A 21 -18.57 -3.47 -3.29
N VAL A 22 -17.86 -3.93 -2.26
CA VAL A 22 -18.34 -4.97 -1.35
C VAL A 22 -19.49 -4.43 -0.52
N THR A 23 -20.68 -5.01 -0.70
CA THR A 23 -21.86 -4.71 0.12
C THR A 23 -21.96 -5.67 1.30
N GLU A 24 -21.58 -6.94 1.11
CA GLU A 24 -21.73 -8.00 2.11
C GLU A 24 -20.71 -9.14 1.87
N ILE A 25 -20.26 -9.78 2.95
CA ILE A 25 -19.31 -10.90 2.93
C ILE A 25 -19.95 -12.08 3.67
N GLU A 26 -20.30 -13.15 2.96
CA GLU A 26 -20.79 -14.40 3.54
C GLU A 26 -19.66 -15.42 3.62
N VAL A 27 -18.99 -15.46 4.79
CA VAL A 27 -17.80 -16.30 5.03
C VAL A 27 -18.11 -17.80 4.87
N GLU A 28 -19.22 -18.29 5.43
CA GLU A 28 -19.62 -19.71 5.33
C GLU A 28 -19.79 -20.18 3.89
N LYS A 29 -20.40 -19.34 3.05
CA LYS A 29 -20.61 -19.63 1.61
C LYS A 29 -19.41 -19.26 0.74
N LYS A 30 -18.37 -18.65 1.32
CA LYS A 30 -17.20 -18.06 0.63
C LYS A 30 -17.61 -17.09 -0.50
N ALA A 31 -18.72 -16.37 -0.28
CA ALA A 31 -19.35 -15.47 -1.23
C ALA A 31 -19.19 -14.00 -0.81
N ILE A 32 -19.04 -13.12 -1.80
CA ILE A 32 -19.05 -11.66 -1.62
C ILE A 32 -20.10 -11.07 -2.54
N TYR A 33 -20.94 -10.20 -2.01
CA TYR A 33 -21.94 -9.47 -2.78
C TYR A 33 -21.40 -8.09 -3.13
N VAL A 34 -21.72 -7.65 -4.35
CA VAL A 34 -21.16 -6.43 -4.91
C VAL A 34 -22.15 -5.64 -5.75
N GLU A 35 -22.03 -4.32 -5.70
CA GLU A 35 -22.67 -3.38 -6.63
C GLU A 35 -21.64 -2.81 -7.62
N ALA A 36 -22.04 -2.55 -8.86
CA ALA A 36 -21.16 -2.02 -9.90
C ALA A 36 -20.96 -0.50 -9.75
N THR A 37 -19.70 -0.03 -9.79
CA THR A 37 -19.38 1.39 -9.50
C THR A 37 -18.79 2.12 -10.71
N LYS A 38 -19.19 3.39 -10.90
CA LYS A 38 -18.56 4.31 -11.86
C LYS A 38 -17.46 5.11 -11.15
N GLY A 39 -16.23 4.62 -11.24
CA GLY A 39 -15.12 5.08 -10.38
C GLY A 39 -15.03 4.25 -9.09
N GLY A 40 -13.84 4.17 -8.48
CA GLY A 40 -13.54 3.27 -7.35
C GLY A 40 -12.32 2.38 -7.59
N GLN A 41 -11.74 1.79 -6.55
CA GLN A 41 -10.45 1.09 -6.62
C GLN A 41 -10.49 -0.45 -6.88
N PRO A 42 -9.34 -1.07 -7.23
CA PRO A 42 -9.09 -2.54 -7.17
C PRO A 42 -8.92 -3.07 -5.72
N PRO A 43 -9.29 -4.32 -5.34
CA PRO A 43 -8.42 -5.51 -5.39
C PRO A 43 -7.73 -5.94 -6.68
N LEU A 44 -6.59 -6.66 -6.61
CA LEU A 44 -6.25 -7.78 -5.70
C LEU A 44 -7.15 -9.01 -5.89
N PHE A 45 -7.13 -9.56 -7.11
CA PHE A 45 -7.35 -10.99 -7.25
C PHE A 45 -6.39 -11.76 -6.31
N SER A 46 -6.88 -12.82 -5.68
CA SER A 46 -6.09 -13.71 -4.83
C SER A 46 -5.03 -14.45 -5.64
N GLY A 47 -3.88 -13.82 -5.69
CA GLY A 47 -2.64 -14.22 -6.34
C GLY A 47 -1.55 -13.24 -5.90
N SER A 48 -1.67 -12.71 -4.67
CA SER A 48 -0.69 -11.79 -4.13
C SER A 48 0.66 -12.49 -4.09
N GLY A 49 1.65 -11.87 -4.72
CA GLY A 49 3.04 -12.19 -4.40
C GLY A 49 3.28 -11.98 -2.90
N MET A 50 4.37 -12.54 -2.39
CA MET A 50 4.80 -12.28 -1.02
C MET A 50 4.98 -10.76 -0.79
N SER A 51 4.75 -10.33 0.45
CA SER A 51 4.96 -8.96 0.93
C SER A 51 6.30 -8.38 0.42
N VAL A 52 6.23 -7.22 -0.24
CA VAL A 52 7.39 -6.54 -0.81
C VAL A 52 8.18 -5.86 0.30
N HIS A 53 9.46 -6.22 0.46
CA HIS A 53 10.36 -5.62 1.43
C HIS A 53 10.88 -4.24 0.97
N ASP A 54 11.21 -3.35 1.92
CA ASP A 54 11.71 -1.99 1.71
C ASP A 54 12.76 -1.88 0.61
N VAL A 55 13.79 -2.72 0.70
CA VAL A 55 14.94 -2.76 -0.22
C VAL A 55 14.50 -2.82 -1.69
N VAL A 56 13.40 -3.50 -2.03
CA VAL A 56 12.92 -3.61 -3.41
C VAL A 56 12.48 -2.25 -3.95
N ARG A 57 11.72 -1.48 -3.16
CA ARG A 57 11.22 -0.15 -3.58
C ARG A 57 12.27 0.95 -3.40
N GLN A 58 13.21 0.77 -2.48
CA GLN A 58 14.40 1.61 -2.38
C GLN A 58 15.31 1.45 -3.61
N GLU A 59 15.46 0.23 -4.13
CA GLU A 59 16.17 -0.03 -5.39
C GLU A 59 15.42 0.56 -6.60
N MET A 60 14.08 0.42 -6.66
CA MET A 60 13.28 1.11 -7.69
C MET A 60 13.49 2.64 -7.65
N LEU A 61 13.53 3.23 -6.45
CA LEU A 61 13.82 4.66 -6.28
C LEU A 61 15.25 5.03 -6.70
N ALA A 62 16.24 4.16 -6.45
CA ALA A 62 17.62 4.35 -6.92
C ALA A 62 17.70 4.33 -8.45
N ILE A 63 17.11 3.33 -9.10
CA ILE A 63 17.04 3.19 -10.55
C ILE A 63 16.37 4.42 -11.21
N TYR A 64 15.27 4.93 -10.64
CA TYR A 64 14.63 6.15 -11.14
C TYR A 64 15.47 7.42 -10.92
N ARG A 65 16.23 7.52 -9.82
CA ARG A 65 17.16 8.64 -9.57
C ARG A 65 18.37 8.61 -10.49
N GLU A 66 18.90 7.43 -10.80
CA GLU A 66 19.98 7.26 -11.77
C GLU A 66 19.50 7.41 -13.22
N ASN A 67 18.19 7.30 -13.46
CA ASN A 67 17.56 7.24 -14.78
C ASN A 67 18.18 6.16 -15.68
N ASP A 68 18.53 5.01 -15.08
CA ASP A 68 19.19 3.91 -15.78
C ASP A 68 18.88 2.57 -15.08
N TYR A 69 18.15 1.69 -15.76
CA TYR A 69 17.78 0.35 -15.28
C TYR A 69 18.85 -0.72 -15.61
N ARG A 70 19.92 -0.37 -16.32
CA ARG A 70 20.89 -1.34 -16.84
C ARG A 70 21.85 -1.81 -15.75
N ILE A 71 22.04 -3.14 -15.67
CA ILE A 71 22.78 -3.79 -14.58
C ILE A 71 24.28 -3.52 -14.73
N ALA A 72 24.93 -3.05 -13.67
CA ALA A 72 26.38 -2.86 -13.63
C ALA A 72 27.13 -4.19 -13.59
N VAL A 73 28.01 -4.43 -14.56
CA VAL A 73 28.87 -5.61 -14.67
C VAL A 73 30.30 -5.16 -14.95
N GLY A 74 31.10 -5.01 -13.89
CA GLY A 74 32.40 -4.35 -13.97
C GLY A 74 32.27 -2.90 -14.45
N ASN A 75 33.07 -2.50 -15.43
CA ASN A 75 33.06 -1.14 -16.00
C ASN A 75 32.01 -0.95 -17.12
N LYS A 76 30.99 -1.81 -17.21
CA LYS A 76 29.93 -1.77 -18.23
C LYS A 76 28.55 -1.83 -17.58
N ARG A 77 27.54 -1.27 -18.26
CA ARG A 77 26.12 -1.49 -17.95
C ARG A 77 25.50 -2.37 -19.03
N VAL A 78 24.81 -3.42 -18.63
CA VAL A 78 24.22 -4.42 -19.53
C VAL A 78 22.70 -4.24 -19.58
N ASP A 79 22.17 -4.18 -20.80
CA ASP A 79 20.75 -4.01 -21.07
C ASP A 79 20.12 -5.39 -21.38
N TYR A 80 19.13 -5.77 -20.56
CA TYR A 80 18.32 -6.99 -20.73
C TYR A 80 16.85 -6.68 -21.06
N ALA A 81 16.47 -5.41 -21.19
CA ALA A 81 15.10 -4.99 -21.44
C ALA A 81 14.75 -5.16 -22.92
N ASP A 82 13.56 -5.69 -23.21
CA ASP A 82 12.99 -5.63 -24.57
C ASP A 82 12.54 -4.20 -24.92
N ALA A 83 11.93 -4.03 -26.10
CA ALA A 83 11.46 -2.72 -26.56
C ALA A 83 10.28 -2.18 -25.71
N ALA A 84 9.43 -3.06 -25.16
CA ALA A 84 8.27 -2.67 -24.37
C ALA A 84 8.70 -2.22 -22.96
N ALA A 85 9.56 -2.99 -22.29
CA ALA A 85 10.16 -2.62 -21.02
C ALA A 85 10.94 -1.30 -21.10
N ARG A 86 11.67 -1.07 -22.19
CA ARG A 86 12.34 0.21 -22.48
C ARG A 86 11.36 1.39 -22.59
N SER A 87 10.26 1.21 -23.33
CA SER A 87 9.24 2.25 -23.48
C SER A 87 8.55 2.57 -22.15
N LEU A 88 8.21 1.54 -21.36
CA LEU A 88 7.58 1.70 -20.05
C LEU A 88 8.51 2.37 -19.03
N PHE A 89 9.81 2.04 -19.04
CA PHE A 89 10.77 2.73 -18.19
C PHE A 89 10.91 4.21 -18.55
N ALA A 90 10.98 4.55 -19.84
CA ALA A 90 11.06 5.94 -20.28
C ALA A 90 9.83 6.74 -19.81
N GLU A 91 8.62 6.22 -20.03
CA GLU A 91 7.38 6.86 -19.54
C GLU A 91 7.35 6.98 -18.01
N GLY A 92 7.79 5.94 -17.29
CA GLY A 92 7.90 5.98 -15.83
C GLY A 92 8.88 7.03 -15.33
N SER A 93 10.04 7.15 -15.97
CA SER A 93 11.09 8.12 -15.61
C SER A 93 10.66 9.56 -15.91
N ASP A 94 10.04 9.79 -17.07
CA ASP A 94 9.47 11.10 -17.42
C ASP A 94 8.43 11.55 -16.38
N ASN A 95 7.56 10.65 -15.93
CA ASN A 95 6.62 10.94 -14.85
C ASN A 95 7.31 11.16 -13.49
N PHE A 96 8.31 10.33 -13.14
CA PHE A 96 9.09 10.46 -11.91
C PHE A 96 9.76 11.85 -11.81
N GLN A 97 10.34 12.32 -12.91
CA GLN A 97 10.95 13.64 -13.02
C GLN A 97 9.88 14.75 -13.00
N ARG A 98 8.80 14.61 -13.78
CA ARG A 98 7.69 15.58 -13.87
C ARG A 98 7.03 15.87 -12.52
N TYR A 99 6.84 14.85 -11.69
CA TYR A 99 6.29 14.98 -10.33
C TYR A 99 7.39 15.19 -9.25
N ASN A 100 8.67 15.25 -9.64
CA ASN A 100 9.82 15.43 -8.75
C ASN A 100 9.83 14.43 -7.57
N LEU A 101 9.49 13.16 -7.86
CA LEU A 101 9.31 12.09 -6.86
C LEU A 101 10.60 11.68 -6.14
N GLN A 102 11.76 12.11 -6.64
CA GLN A 102 13.03 12.04 -5.90
C GLN A 102 13.01 12.81 -4.57
N ASN A 103 12.16 13.86 -4.47
CA ASN A 103 12.07 14.81 -3.37
C ASN A 103 10.67 14.86 -2.72
N HIS A 104 9.61 14.55 -3.47
CA HIS A 104 8.23 14.58 -2.95
C HIS A 104 7.64 13.17 -2.81
N CYS A 105 7.25 12.84 -1.57
CA CYS A 105 6.52 11.61 -1.25
C CYS A 105 5.00 11.84 -1.11
N PHE A 106 4.53 13.08 -1.24
CA PHE A 106 3.11 13.45 -1.22
C PHE A 106 2.80 14.26 -2.48
N ILE A 107 1.85 13.80 -3.29
CA ILE A 107 1.44 14.47 -4.53
C ILE A 107 -0.08 14.67 -4.56
N ALA A 108 -0.52 15.78 -5.16
CA ALA A 108 -1.93 16.02 -5.46
C ALA A 108 -2.22 15.66 -6.92
N SER A 109 -3.31 14.93 -7.16
CA SER A 109 -3.82 14.70 -8.52
C SER A 109 -5.35 14.66 -8.49
N GLY A 110 -5.98 15.54 -9.27
CA GLY A 110 -7.43 15.76 -9.21
C GLY A 110 -7.86 16.24 -7.82
N GLN A 111 -8.78 15.50 -7.20
CA GLN A 111 -9.26 15.75 -5.83
C GLN A 111 -8.55 14.86 -4.78
N ASN A 112 -7.59 14.02 -5.20
CA ASN A 112 -6.98 12.99 -4.37
C ASN A 112 -5.54 13.37 -4.00
N CYS A 113 -5.10 12.88 -2.84
CA CYS A 113 -3.71 12.91 -2.40
C CYS A 113 -3.14 11.51 -2.55
N TYR A 114 -1.93 11.39 -3.11
CA TYR A 114 -1.20 10.13 -3.13
C TYR A 114 0.04 10.24 -2.25
N VAL A 115 0.29 9.21 -1.45
CA VAL A 115 1.51 9.04 -0.68
C VAL A 115 2.33 7.94 -1.35
N ILE A 116 3.60 8.22 -1.63
CA ILE A 116 4.53 7.29 -2.28
C ILE A 116 5.73 7.12 -1.33
N PRO A 117 5.70 6.13 -0.40
CA PRO A 117 6.73 6.01 0.61
C PRO A 117 8.09 5.56 0.09
N TRP A 118 8.11 4.82 -1.03
CA TRP A 118 9.26 4.01 -1.49
C TRP A 118 9.74 2.99 -0.43
N MET A 119 8.80 2.52 0.39
CA MET A 119 8.98 1.52 1.45
C MET A 119 8.12 0.28 1.17
N GLY A 120 8.43 -0.81 1.87
CA GLY A 120 7.78 -2.11 1.74
C GLY A 120 6.33 -2.12 2.23
N ASP A 121 5.64 -3.23 1.99
CA ASP A 121 4.20 -3.33 2.23
C ASP A 121 3.84 -3.14 3.70
N LYS A 122 4.70 -3.51 4.65
CA LYS A 122 4.46 -3.27 6.08
C LYS A 122 4.25 -1.79 6.40
N ILE A 123 5.17 -0.92 5.97
CA ILE A 123 5.07 0.54 6.21
C ILE A 123 3.92 1.15 5.40
N VAL A 124 3.71 0.68 4.16
CA VAL A 124 2.58 1.12 3.32
C VAL A 124 1.23 0.78 3.99
N ASN A 125 1.10 -0.43 4.54
CA ASN A 125 -0.08 -0.88 5.28
C ASN A 125 -0.26 -0.08 6.57
N THR A 126 0.79 0.13 7.36
CA THR A 126 0.72 0.95 8.59
C THR A 126 0.20 2.35 8.25
N ILE A 127 0.80 3.05 7.28
CA ILE A 127 0.36 4.41 6.89
C ILE A 127 -1.10 4.39 6.39
N THR A 128 -1.49 3.37 5.62
CA THR A 128 -2.87 3.23 5.13
C THR A 128 -3.87 3.05 6.29
N SER A 129 -3.59 2.13 7.21
CA SER A 129 -4.44 1.90 8.40
C SER A 129 -4.49 3.11 9.34
N LEU A 130 -3.40 3.87 9.48
CA LEU A 130 -3.39 5.14 10.22
C LEU A 130 -4.30 6.20 9.58
N LEU A 131 -4.32 6.29 8.24
CA LEU A 131 -5.19 7.21 7.50
C LEU A 131 -6.66 6.81 7.63
N ILE A 132 -6.99 5.53 7.47
CA ILE A 132 -8.35 5.00 7.69
C ILE A 132 -8.81 5.30 9.12
N ARG A 133 -7.95 5.07 10.13
CA ARG A 133 -8.23 5.39 11.55
C ARG A 133 -8.40 6.89 11.81
N CYS A 134 -7.86 7.76 10.96
CA CYS A 134 -8.10 9.21 10.98
C CYS A 134 -9.39 9.63 10.23
N GLY A 135 -10.18 8.69 9.71
CA GLY A 135 -11.42 8.95 8.98
C GLY A 135 -11.25 9.24 7.49
N PHE A 136 -10.06 9.01 6.92
CA PHE A 136 -9.85 9.16 5.48
C PHE A 136 -10.31 7.92 4.72
N LYS A 137 -10.82 8.13 3.51
CA LYS A 137 -10.94 7.08 2.49
C LYS A 137 -9.56 6.84 1.88
N ALA A 138 -8.80 5.93 2.49
CA ALA A 138 -7.45 5.61 2.07
C ALA A 138 -7.30 4.12 1.74
N SER A 139 -6.47 3.82 0.75
CA SER A 139 -6.20 2.46 0.27
C SER A 139 -4.90 2.42 -0.52
N SER A 140 -4.30 1.23 -0.66
CA SER A 140 -2.96 1.10 -1.25
C SER A 140 -2.90 0.07 -2.38
N PHE A 141 -2.04 0.34 -3.37
CA PHE A 141 -1.74 -0.57 -4.47
C PHE A 141 -0.30 -0.37 -4.95
N ALA A 142 0.43 -1.47 -5.17
CA ALA A 142 1.82 -1.47 -5.65
C ALA A 142 2.82 -0.59 -4.85
N GLY A 143 2.52 -0.30 -3.58
CA GLY A 143 3.33 0.58 -2.73
C GLY A 143 2.97 2.08 -2.79
N VAL A 144 1.93 2.45 -3.52
CA VAL A 144 1.34 3.79 -3.54
C VAL A 144 0.05 3.77 -2.71
N ILE A 145 -0.15 4.78 -1.87
CA ILE A 145 -1.36 4.98 -1.08
C ILE A 145 -2.16 6.11 -1.73
N GLU A 146 -3.42 5.85 -2.08
CA GLU A 146 -4.38 6.86 -2.51
C GLU A 146 -5.22 7.31 -1.32
N VAL A 147 -5.53 8.60 -1.26
CA VAL A 147 -6.45 9.19 -0.27
C VAL A 147 -7.47 10.03 -1.02
N GLU A 148 -8.70 9.52 -1.09
CA GLU A 148 -9.77 10.12 -1.89
C GLU A 148 -10.26 11.45 -1.31
N GLY A 149 -10.60 12.40 -2.19
CA GLY A 149 -11.27 13.66 -1.81
C GLY A 149 -10.50 14.51 -0.79
N SER A 150 -9.17 14.38 -0.76
CA SER A 150 -8.31 14.87 0.32
C SER A 150 -7.09 15.60 -0.23
N GLY A 151 -6.76 16.76 0.35
CA GLY A 151 -5.56 17.51 -0.01
C GLY A 151 -4.30 17.04 0.72
N VAL A 152 -3.14 17.24 0.11
CA VAL A 152 -1.82 16.92 0.71
C VAL A 152 -1.68 17.50 2.11
N ALA A 153 -2.01 18.78 2.31
CA ALA A 153 -1.87 19.45 3.60
C ALA A 153 -2.80 18.88 4.71
N SER A 154 -3.96 18.31 4.36
CA SER A 154 -4.83 17.62 5.32
C SER A 154 -4.27 16.26 5.73
N VAL A 155 -3.77 15.49 4.75
CA VAL A 155 -3.15 14.17 4.96
C VAL A 155 -1.89 14.30 5.82
N GLN A 156 -0.98 15.21 5.45
CA GLN A 156 0.24 15.49 6.23
C GLN A 156 -0.08 15.94 7.66
N ARG A 157 -1.10 16.79 7.86
CA ARG A 157 -1.51 17.26 9.19
C ARG A 157 -2.04 16.14 10.07
N ALA A 158 -2.83 15.23 9.51
CA ALA A 158 -3.36 14.09 10.25
C ALA A 158 -2.26 13.11 10.67
N LEU A 159 -1.37 12.75 9.73
CA LEU A 159 -0.21 11.90 10.01
C LEU A 159 0.75 12.54 11.03
N LYS A 160 1.01 13.85 10.94
CA LYS A 160 1.83 14.58 11.91
C LYS A 160 1.17 14.63 13.30
N LYS A 161 -0.16 14.76 13.37
CA LYS A 161 -0.92 14.67 14.63
C LYS A 161 -0.78 13.28 15.26
N MET A 162 -0.91 12.21 14.48
CA MET A 162 -0.71 10.84 14.97
C MET A 162 0.71 10.63 15.48
N LEU A 163 1.72 11.04 14.70
CA LEU A 163 3.13 10.94 15.09
C LEU A 163 3.41 11.64 16.44
N LEU A 164 2.86 12.83 16.66
CA LEU A 164 3.00 13.59 17.92
C LEU A 164 2.19 13.01 19.09
N SER A 165 1.16 12.21 18.82
CA SER A 165 0.30 11.59 19.84
C SER A 165 0.75 10.18 20.24
N GLY A 166 1.76 9.63 19.56
CA GLY A 166 2.10 8.21 19.58
C GLY A 166 1.33 7.43 18.52
N LEU A 167 2.05 6.57 17.78
CA LEU A 167 1.42 5.62 16.86
C LEU A 167 0.91 4.40 17.65
N PRO A 168 -0.26 3.82 17.29
CA PRO A 168 -0.70 2.53 17.81
C PRO A 168 0.29 1.43 17.41
N SER A 169 0.45 0.43 18.28
CA SER A 169 1.23 -0.78 18.02
C SER A 169 0.65 -1.63 16.88
N GLU A 170 1.47 -2.54 16.33
CA GLU A 170 1.07 -3.52 15.32
C GLU A 170 -0.13 -4.35 15.79
N PHE A 171 -0.16 -4.72 17.08
CA PHE A 171 -1.26 -5.44 17.71
C PHE A 171 -2.56 -4.60 17.73
N GLU A 172 -2.49 -3.32 18.08
CA GLU A 172 -3.66 -2.43 18.10
C GLU A 172 -4.18 -2.09 16.69
N LEU A 173 -3.31 -2.14 15.68
CA LEU A 173 -3.69 -2.05 14.26
C LEU A 173 -4.32 -3.35 13.76
N ALA A 174 -3.83 -4.51 14.22
CA ALA A 174 -4.38 -5.81 13.88
C ALA A 174 -5.71 -6.12 14.59
N ALA A 175 -5.90 -5.69 15.84
CA ALA A 175 -7.08 -6.00 16.65
C ALA A 175 -8.41 -5.46 16.07
N VAL A 176 -8.36 -4.52 15.12
CA VAL A 176 -9.54 -3.99 14.41
C VAL A 176 -9.74 -4.62 13.02
N VAL A 177 -8.86 -5.53 12.60
CA VAL A 177 -8.98 -6.26 11.33
C VAL A 177 -9.95 -7.43 11.53
N PRO A 178 -11.05 -7.53 10.74
CA PRO A 178 -12.02 -8.61 10.90
C PRO A 178 -11.46 -9.98 10.51
N ASP A 179 -10.84 -10.08 9.34
CA ASP A 179 -10.23 -11.33 8.85
C ASP A 179 -8.73 -11.35 9.09
N LYS A 180 -8.29 -12.29 9.92
CA LYS A 180 -6.89 -12.47 10.35
C LYS A 180 -6.38 -13.89 10.10
N TYR A 181 -7.15 -14.71 9.38
CA TYR A 181 -6.82 -16.11 9.08
C TYR A 181 -6.02 -16.18 7.78
N LEU A 182 -4.71 -15.97 7.88
CA LEU A 182 -3.79 -15.96 6.73
C LEU A 182 -3.12 -17.32 6.54
N ASP A 183 -2.65 -17.93 7.63
CA ASP A 183 -1.91 -19.18 7.63
C ASP A 183 -2.84 -20.39 7.87
N LYS A 184 -2.39 -21.56 7.38
CA LYS A 184 -3.15 -22.81 7.35
C LYS A 184 -3.76 -23.24 8.70
N TYR A 185 -3.17 -22.83 9.81
CA TYR A 185 -3.55 -23.27 11.16
C TYR A 185 -4.07 -22.14 12.05
N ASP A 186 -4.32 -20.96 11.48
CA ASP A 186 -4.85 -19.80 12.22
C ASP A 186 -6.22 -20.11 12.85
N GLU A 187 -7.02 -20.99 12.24
CA GLU A 187 -8.33 -21.44 12.77
C GLU A 187 -8.25 -22.04 14.21
N TYR A 188 -7.06 -22.47 14.64
CA TYR A 188 -6.82 -23.03 15.99
C TYR A 188 -6.22 -22.01 16.98
N LEU A 189 -5.93 -20.78 16.55
CA LEU A 189 -5.33 -19.75 17.38
C LEU A 189 -6.40 -18.87 18.07
N PRO A 190 -6.20 -18.49 19.34
CA PRO A 190 -7.04 -17.48 19.99
C PRO A 190 -6.80 -16.09 19.38
N GLU A 191 -7.81 -15.24 19.43
CA GLU A 191 -7.82 -13.89 18.84
C GLU A 191 -6.60 -13.01 19.20
N THR A 192 -6.08 -13.15 20.42
CA THR A 192 -4.88 -12.42 20.86
C THR A 192 -3.60 -12.88 20.15
N LEU A 193 -3.48 -14.18 19.83
CA LEU A 193 -2.35 -14.67 19.03
C LEU A 193 -2.53 -14.35 17.55
N LEU A 194 -3.77 -14.40 17.03
CA LEU A 194 -4.08 -13.94 15.66
C LEU A 194 -3.70 -12.47 15.46
N ALA A 195 -4.14 -11.57 16.35
CA ALA A 195 -3.79 -10.16 16.27
C ALA A 195 -2.27 -9.91 16.43
N THR A 196 -1.57 -10.73 17.24
CA THR A 196 -0.10 -10.63 17.39
C THR A 196 0.63 -11.07 16.10
N GLY A 197 0.28 -12.24 15.55
CA GLY A 197 0.90 -12.78 14.34
C GLY A 197 0.60 -11.92 13.11
N TYR A 198 -0.69 -11.61 12.90
CA TYR A 198 -1.15 -10.72 11.83
C TYR A 198 -0.44 -9.37 11.92
N GLY A 199 -0.40 -8.75 13.11
CA GLY A 199 0.25 -7.46 13.31
C GLY A 199 1.72 -7.48 12.90
N ALA A 200 2.47 -8.47 13.39
CA ALA A 200 3.89 -8.63 13.06
C ALA A 200 4.15 -8.91 11.57
N GLN A 201 3.19 -9.50 10.84
CA GLN A 201 3.30 -9.79 9.41
C GLN A 201 2.88 -8.61 8.52
N ALA A 202 1.80 -7.91 8.90
CA ALA A 202 1.16 -6.89 8.08
C ALA A 202 1.66 -5.46 8.31
N TYR A 203 2.22 -5.17 9.50
CA TYR A 203 2.55 -3.81 9.93
C TYR A 203 4.00 -3.66 10.40
N ASP A 204 4.48 -2.42 10.34
CA ASP A 204 5.72 -1.93 10.94
C ASP A 204 5.48 -0.50 11.43
N THR A 205 5.40 -0.32 12.76
CA THR A 205 5.14 0.97 13.40
C THR A 205 6.42 1.78 13.60
N GLU A 206 7.54 1.11 13.89
CA GLU A 206 8.84 1.76 14.11
C GLU A 206 9.40 2.36 12.82
N GLY A 207 9.46 1.57 11.75
CA GLY A 207 9.86 2.03 10.42
C GLY A 207 8.94 3.12 9.88
N THR A 208 7.63 3.04 10.17
CA THR A 208 6.67 4.11 9.84
C THR A 208 6.93 5.38 10.64
N CYS A 209 7.24 5.27 11.94
CA CYS A 209 7.59 6.42 12.78
C CYS A 209 8.84 7.15 12.22
N ILE A 210 9.90 6.40 11.91
CA ILE A 210 11.14 6.92 11.31
C ILE A 210 10.85 7.59 9.95
N TRP A 211 10.05 6.96 9.09
CA TRP A 211 9.68 7.51 7.78
C TRP A 211 8.89 8.83 7.91
N LEU A 212 7.89 8.87 8.80
CA LEU A 212 7.08 10.07 9.07
C LEU A 212 7.93 11.20 9.66
N GLN A 213 8.82 10.91 10.61
CA GLN A 213 9.77 11.88 11.18
C GLN A 213 10.71 12.48 10.13
N LYS A 214 11.06 11.72 9.08
CA LYS A 214 11.91 12.18 7.98
C LYS A 214 11.17 13.03 6.95
N HIS A 215 9.86 12.85 6.79
CA HIS A 215 9.10 13.39 5.64
C HIS A 215 7.92 14.33 6.02
N LEU A 216 7.69 14.57 7.31
CA LEU A 216 6.67 15.51 7.83
C LEU A 216 7.23 16.60 8.74
N GLN A 217 8.54 16.92 8.66
CA GLN A 217 9.17 17.99 9.45
C GLN A 217 8.55 19.36 9.16
#